data_AF-A0A3N7FEL8-F1
#
_entry.id   AF-A0A3N7FEL8-F1
#
_cell.length_a   1.000
_cell.length_b   1.000
_cell.length_c   1.000
_cell.angle_alpha   90.00
_cell.angle_beta   90.00
_cell.angle_gamma   90.00
#
_symmetry.space_group_name_H-M   'P 1'
#
loop_
_entity.id
_entity.type
_entity.pdbx_description
1 polymer ?
#
loop_
_entity_poly.entity_id
_entity_poly.type
_entity_poly.pdbx_seq_one_letter_code
_entity_poly.pdbx_strand_id
1 'polypeptide(L)'
;MSTASINSWCLTSVSASKRSLPALRPSVFASLNSSVSPPTLIRNQPVFAAPAPILYPPRRGEEMGKDYNEAIESLKKLLSDKEELKTVAAAKVEQITAELQTASSSDPKAFDPVEKIKSGFIHFKKEKYDKNPGLYSELAKGQSPKFMVFACSDSRVCPSHVLDFQPGEAFVLRNVANMVPPYDKTKYAGVGAAVEYAVLHLKVEYIVVIGHSACGGIKGLMSFPYDGTTSTDFIEDWVKVCYPAKTKVLAEHANAPFPDLCTQCEKEAVNVSLGHLLTYPFVRDGLVNKTLGLKGGYYDFVKGSFELWGLE
;
A
#
# COMPACT_ATOMS: atom_id res chain seq x y z
N MET A 1 70.39 37.05 0.05
CA MET A 1 71.23 36.10 -0.72
C MET A 1 70.34 34.93 -1.11
N SER A 2 69.80 34.97 -2.32
CA SER A 2 70.28 34.24 -3.52
C SER A 2 69.75 32.79 -3.56
N THR A 3 68.70 32.54 -4.35
CA THR A 3 68.70 31.77 -5.64
C THR A 3 68.76 30.25 -5.42
N ALA A 4 67.69 29.46 -5.64
CA ALA A 4 67.02 29.05 -6.90
C ALA A 4 67.60 27.76 -7.55
N SER A 5 66.69 26.84 -7.92
CA SER A 5 66.70 25.80 -8.99
C SER A 5 65.61 24.78 -8.64
N ILE A 6 64.45 24.61 -9.29
CA ILE A 6 64.00 24.40 -10.69
C ILE A 6 64.46 23.06 -11.31
N ASN A 7 63.50 22.14 -11.48
CA ASN A 7 63.12 21.40 -12.71
C ASN A 7 62.06 20.35 -12.31
N SER A 8 60.82 20.30 -12.80
CA SER A 8 60.24 20.24 -14.16
C SER A 8 59.61 18.85 -14.40
N TRP A 9 58.55 18.85 -15.18
CA TRP A 9 57.43 17.89 -15.27
C TRP A 9 57.75 16.48 -15.78
N CYS A 10 56.88 15.51 -15.42
CA CYS A 10 56.27 14.62 -16.42
C CYS A 10 54.92 14.05 -15.93
N LEU A 11 53.92 14.09 -16.82
CA LEU A 11 52.58 13.54 -16.70
C LEU A 11 52.60 12.02 -16.94
N THR A 12 51.89 11.24 -16.11
CA THR A 12 51.24 9.99 -16.53
C THR A 12 49.97 9.74 -15.71
N SER A 13 48.94 9.31 -16.43
CA SER A 13 47.54 9.09 -16.04
C SER A 13 47.27 7.66 -15.53
N VAL A 14 46.04 7.46 -15.04
CA VAL A 14 45.31 6.17 -14.84
C VAL A 14 45.63 5.48 -13.49
N SER A 15 44.71 5.02 -12.64
CA SER A 15 43.26 4.74 -12.71
C SER A 15 42.65 4.86 -11.31
N ALA A 16 41.42 5.37 -11.22
CA ALA A 16 40.60 5.29 -10.01
C ALA A 16 40.04 3.87 -9.83
N SER A 17 40.40 3.22 -8.72
CA SER A 17 39.79 1.96 -8.30
C SER A 17 38.33 2.20 -7.91
N LYS A 18 37.41 1.64 -8.70
CA LYS A 18 35.98 1.59 -8.43
C LYS A 18 35.73 0.78 -7.17
N ARG A 19 35.37 1.44 -6.06
CA ARG A 19 34.66 0.77 -4.96
C ARG A 19 33.22 0.55 -5.40
N SER A 20 32.85 -0.71 -5.57
CA SER A 20 31.48 -1.15 -5.82
C SER A 20 30.60 -0.85 -4.61
N LEU A 21 29.46 -0.18 -4.84
CA LEU A 21 28.38 -0.08 -3.85
C LEU A 21 27.80 -1.48 -3.58
N PRO A 22 27.36 -1.78 -2.35
CA PRO A 22 26.79 -3.08 -2.02
C PRO A 22 25.45 -3.26 -2.75
N ALA A 23 25.33 -4.35 -3.49
CA ALA A 23 24.10 -4.75 -4.15
C ALA A 23 23.12 -5.32 -3.11
N LEU A 24 22.00 -4.63 -2.91
CA LEU A 24 20.90 -5.09 -2.06
C LEU A 24 20.23 -6.30 -2.72
N ARG A 25 20.24 -7.46 -2.05
CA ARG A 25 19.53 -8.66 -2.49
C ARG A 25 18.21 -8.82 -1.70
N PRO A 26 17.08 -9.14 -2.36
CA PRO A 26 15.85 -9.51 -1.65
C PRO A 26 16.05 -10.81 -0.88
N SER A 27 15.55 -10.88 0.36
CA SER A 27 15.78 -12.03 1.24
C SER A 27 14.51 -12.77 1.67
N VAL A 28 13.32 -12.41 1.18
CA VAL A 28 12.09 -13.20 1.38
C VAL A 28 11.15 -13.04 0.18
N PHE A 29 10.72 -14.16 -0.40
CA PHE A 29 9.63 -14.23 -1.38
C PHE A 29 8.49 -15.05 -0.76
N ALA A 30 7.31 -14.47 -0.64
CA ALA A 30 6.08 -15.19 -0.35
C ALA A 30 5.16 -15.09 -1.57
N SER A 31 4.84 -16.24 -2.18
CA SER A 31 3.84 -16.35 -3.25
C SER A 31 2.77 -17.32 -2.75
N LEU A 32 1.56 -16.81 -2.53
CA LEU A 32 0.38 -17.62 -2.26
C LEU A 32 -0.47 -17.63 -3.52
N ASN A 33 -0.41 -18.73 -4.28
CA ASN A 33 -1.30 -18.96 -5.41
C ASN A 33 -2.68 -19.37 -4.87
N SER A 34 -3.61 -18.41 -4.82
CA SER A 34 -5.04 -18.70 -4.72
C SER A 34 -5.77 -18.01 -5.87
N SER A 35 -6.32 -18.81 -6.78
CA SER A 35 -7.11 -18.32 -7.92
C SER A 35 -8.50 -17.89 -7.46
N VAL A 36 -8.64 -16.60 -7.14
CA VAL A 36 -9.95 -15.94 -7.00
C VAL A 36 -9.89 -14.63 -7.77
N SER A 37 -10.77 -14.48 -8.76
CA SER A 37 -10.84 -13.28 -9.59
C SER A 37 -11.15 -12.04 -8.74
N PRO A 38 -10.30 -11.00 -8.74
CA PRO A 38 -10.51 -9.81 -7.92
C PRO A 38 -11.66 -8.94 -8.47
N PRO A 39 -12.41 -8.21 -7.62
CA PRO A 39 -13.35 -7.18 -8.07
C PRO A 39 -12.60 -6.09 -8.87
N THR A 40 -13.10 -5.74 -10.06
CA THR A 40 -12.49 -4.75 -10.95
C THR A 40 -12.64 -3.32 -10.40
N LEU A 41 -11.69 -2.91 -9.55
CA LEU A 41 -11.52 -1.53 -9.08
C LEU A 41 -10.39 -0.76 -9.82
N ILE A 42 -9.86 -1.31 -10.92
CA ILE A 42 -8.78 -0.68 -11.70
C ILE A 42 -9.36 0.02 -12.93
N ARG A 43 -9.36 1.35 -12.94
CA ARG A 43 -9.55 2.17 -14.16
C ARG A 43 -8.20 2.73 -14.59
N ASN A 44 -7.70 2.30 -15.75
CA ASN A 44 -6.50 2.87 -16.40
C ASN A 44 -6.87 4.09 -17.27
N GLN A 45 -7.32 5.20 -16.68
CA GLN A 45 -7.56 6.48 -17.38
C GLN A 45 -7.16 7.68 -16.50
N PRO A 46 -6.72 8.82 -17.08
CA PRO A 46 -6.38 10.03 -16.32
C PRO A 46 -7.61 10.61 -15.62
N VAL A 47 -7.41 11.13 -14.40
CA VAL A 47 -8.46 11.55 -13.47
C VAL A 47 -9.10 12.87 -13.93
N PHE A 48 -10.11 12.79 -14.80
CA PHE A 48 -11.14 13.83 -14.92
C PHE A 48 -12.53 13.15 -14.89
N ALA A 49 -13.40 13.69 -14.04
CA ALA A 49 -14.66 13.08 -13.64
C ALA A 49 -15.69 13.02 -14.79
N ALA A 50 -16.31 11.86 -15.00
CA ALA A 50 -17.54 11.66 -15.77
C ALA A 50 -18.29 10.40 -15.26
N PRO A 51 -19.63 10.33 -15.39
CA PRO A 51 -20.52 9.58 -14.50
C PRO A 51 -20.46 8.06 -14.68
N ALA A 52 -20.83 7.34 -13.62
CA ALA A 52 -20.71 5.89 -13.51
C ALA A 52 -21.57 5.14 -14.54
N PRO A 53 -21.02 4.13 -15.25
CA PRO A 53 -21.83 3.19 -16.01
C PRO A 53 -22.48 2.17 -15.05
N ILE A 54 -23.74 1.84 -15.33
CA ILE A 54 -24.50 0.77 -14.69
C ILE A 54 -23.86 -0.56 -15.08
N LEU A 55 -23.30 -1.28 -14.11
CA LEU A 55 -22.74 -2.62 -14.29
C LEU A 55 -23.77 -3.66 -13.84
N TYR A 56 -24.20 -4.52 -14.76
CA TYR A 56 -24.91 -5.76 -14.44
C TYR A 56 -23.91 -6.79 -13.90
N PRO A 57 -24.23 -7.53 -12.81
CA PRO A 57 -23.35 -8.53 -12.24
C PRO A 57 -23.22 -9.78 -13.15
N PRO A 58 -22.05 -10.45 -13.17
CA PRO A 58 -21.86 -11.68 -13.94
C PRO A 58 -22.59 -12.86 -13.27
N ARG A 59 -23.21 -13.73 -14.08
CA ARG A 59 -23.79 -15.01 -13.65
C ARG A 59 -22.75 -15.83 -12.88
N ARG A 60 -22.95 -16.01 -11.58
CA ARG A 60 -22.22 -16.98 -10.75
C ARG A 60 -22.53 -18.40 -11.25
N GLY A 61 -21.48 -19.20 -11.40
CA GLY A 61 -21.49 -20.51 -12.05
C GLY A 61 -22.27 -21.60 -11.29
N GLU A 62 -22.47 -22.70 -12.02
CA GLU A 62 -23.38 -23.82 -11.76
C GLU A 62 -23.02 -24.70 -10.55
N GLU A 63 -21.85 -24.52 -9.92
CA GLU A 63 -21.41 -25.37 -8.79
C GLU A 63 -22.07 -25.02 -7.44
N MET A 64 -22.37 -23.75 -7.15
CA MET A 64 -23.14 -23.42 -5.93
C MET A 64 -24.60 -23.88 -6.04
N GLY A 65 -25.14 -24.01 -7.26
CA GLY A 65 -26.54 -24.39 -7.47
C GLY A 65 -26.86 -25.81 -7.01
N LYS A 66 -25.88 -26.72 -7.00
CA LYS A 66 -26.07 -28.10 -6.52
C LYS A 66 -26.25 -28.17 -5.00
N ASP A 67 -25.42 -27.44 -4.26
CA ASP A 67 -25.44 -27.40 -2.79
C ASP A 67 -26.74 -26.76 -2.26
N TYR A 68 -27.23 -25.71 -2.93
CA TYR A 68 -28.53 -25.10 -2.59
C TYR A 68 -29.71 -25.99 -2.90
N ASN A 69 -29.71 -26.69 -4.05
CA ASN A 69 -30.82 -27.56 -4.41
C ASN A 69 -30.92 -28.78 -3.47
N GLU A 70 -29.78 -29.35 -3.06
CA GLU A 70 -29.74 -30.43 -2.06
C GLU A 70 -30.21 -29.95 -0.67
N ALA A 71 -29.84 -28.74 -0.27
CA ALA A 71 -30.35 -28.13 0.96
C ALA A 71 -31.86 -27.87 0.91
N ILE A 72 -32.39 -27.43 -0.24
CA ILE A 72 -33.82 -27.22 -0.47
C ILE A 72 -34.59 -28.55 -0.41
N GLU A 73 -34.09 -29.62 -1.02
CA GLU A 73 -34.73 -30.94 -0.94
C GLU A 73 -34.71 -31.53 0.48
N SER A 74 -33.57 -31.40 1.17
CA SER A 74 -33.44 -31.82 2.58
C SER A 74 -34.42 -31.07 3.49
N LEU A 75 -34.59 -29.76 3.26
CA LEU A 75 -35.56 -28.95 4.00
C LEU A 75 -37.01 -29.35 3.67
N LYS A 76 -37.33 -29.62 2.40
CA LYS A 76 -38.65 -30.09 1.98
C LYS A 76 -39.02 -31.43 2.64
N LYS A 77 -38.07 -32.35 2.75
CA LYS A 77 -38.24 -33.64 3.43
C LYS A 77 -38.46 -33.47 4.94
N LEU A 78 -37.70 -32.59 5.59
CA LEU A 78 -37.91 -32.28 7.02
C LEU A 78 -39.28 -31.62 7.28
N LEU A 79 -39.79 -30.85 6.33
CA LEU A 79 -41.11 -30.22 6.40
C LEU A 79 -42.25 -31.20 6.08
N SER A 80 -42.02 -32.28 5.31
CA SER A 80 -43.03 -33.33 5.11
C SER A 80 -43.29 -34.13 6.38
N ASP A 81 -42.26 -34.32 7.21
CA ASP A 81 -42.30 -35.17 8.41
C ASP A 81 -42.83 -34.42 9.66
N LYS A 82 -42.97 -33.10 9.58
CA LYS A 82 -43.45 -32.24 10.68
C LYS A 82 -44.52 -31.27 10.18
N GLU A 83 -45.77 -31.77 10.07
CA GLU A 83 -46.91 -30.98 9.57
C GLU A 83 -47.14 -29.67 10.34
N GLU A 84 -46.87 -29.65 11.64
CA GLU A 84 -46.99 -28.45 12.48
C GLU A 84 -45.98 -27.33 12.10
N LEU A 85 -44.86 -27.68 11.45
CA LEU A 85 -43.86 -26.72 10.97
C LEU A 85 -44.09 -26.27 9.54
N LYS A 86 -44.96 -26.93 8.75
CA LYS A 86 -45.25 -26.52 7.37
C LYS A 86 -45.85 -25.13 7.31
N THR A 87 -46.77 -24.81 8.21
CA THR A 87 -47.42 -23.49 8.29
C THR A 87 -46.45 -22.40 8.69
N VAL A 88 -45.58 -22.67 9.67
CA VAL A 88 -44.53 -21.75 10.13
C VAL A 88 -43.46 -21.54 9.05
N ALA A 89 -43.07 -22.60 8.34
CA ALA A 89 -42.11 -22.51 7.25
C ALA A 89 -42.69 -21.80 6.03
N ALA A 90 -43.94 -22.06 5.66
CA ALA A 90 -44.64 -21.36 4.59
C ALA A 90 -44.73 -19.85 4.89
N ALA A 91 -45.13 -19.49 6.12
CA ALA A 91 -45.17 -18.09 6.56
C ALA A 91 -43.79 -17.42 6.51
N LYS A 92 -42.72 -18.12 6.94
CA LYS A 92 -41.34 -17.60 6.83
C LYS A 92 -40.85 -17.49 5.39
N VAL A 93 -41.22 -18.44 4.52
CA VAL A 93 -40.88 -18.39 3.10
C VAL A 93 -41.62 -17.23 2.42
N GLU A 94 -42.91 -17.02 2.71
CA GLU A 94 -43.64 -15.85 2.24
C GLU A 94 -43.04 -14.54 2.75
N GLN A 95 -42.67 -14.48 4.03
CA GLN A 95 -41.99 -13.33 4.62
C GLN A 95 -40.65 -13.04 3.92
N ILE A 96 -39.79 -14.04 3.77
CA ILE A 96 -38.49 -13.90 3.09
C ILE A 96 -38.69 -13.54 1.62
N THR A 97 -39.71 -14.10 0.96
CA THR A 97 -40.03 -13.79 -0.45
C THR A 97 -40.50 -12.35 -0.59
N ALA A 98 -41.32 -11.85 0.34
CA ALA A 98 -41.76 -10.45 0.36
C ALA A 98 -40.60 -9.49 0.67
N GLU A 99 -39.70 -9.84 1.59
CA GLU A 99 -38.48 -9.08 1.91
C GLU A 99 -37.51 -9.04 0.71
N LEU A 100 -37.40 -10.14 -0.05
CA LEU A 100 -36.58 -10.20 -1.28
C LEU A 100 -37.23 -9.42 -2.44
N GLN A 101 -38.56 -9.46 -2.57
CA GLN A 101 -39.29 -8.72 -3.60
C GLN A 101 -39.22 -7.21 -3.35
N THR A 102 -39.34 -6.76 -2.10
CA THR A 102 -39.14 -5.34 -1.73
C THR A 102 -37.70 -4.87 -1.91
N ALA A 103 -36.71 -5.75 -1.77
CA ALA A 103 -35.31 -5.47 -2.12
C ALA A 103 -35.05 -5.39 -3.65
N SER A 104 -35.91 -6.03 -4.46
CA SER A 104 -35.77 -6.06 -5.93
C SER A 104 -36.54 -4.95 -6.66
N SER A 105 -37.47 -4.27 -5.99
CA SER A 105 -38.32 -3.23 -6.60
C SER A 105 -37.86 -1.79 -6.35
N SER A 106 -36.76 -1.58 -5.63
CA SER A 106 -36.10 -0.29 -5.52
C SER A 106 -34.94 -0.19 -6.51
N ASP A 107 -34.90 0.88 -7.32
CA ASP A 107 -33.68 1.37 -7.95
C ASP A 107 -32.46 1.18 -7.04
N PRO A 108 -31.26 0.84 -7.59
CA PRO A 108 -30.07 0.61 -6.77
C PRO A 108 -29.89 1.78 -5.82
N LYS A 109 -30.10 1.51 -4.53
CA LYS A 109 -30.11 2.52 -3.47
C LYS A 109 -28.84 3.36 -3.62
N ALA A 110 -29.00 4.64 -3.90
CA ALA A 110 -27.88 5.54 -4.13
C ALA A 110 -26.87 5.40 -2.98
N PHE A 111 -25.57 5.41 -3.29
CA PHE A 111 -24.53 5.29 -2.28
C PHE A 111 -24.67 6.41 -1.25
N ASP A 112 -24.90 6.03 0.01
CA ASP A 112 -24.93 6.95 1.13
C ASP A 112 -23.59 6.90 1.88
N PRO A 113 -22.74 7.95 1.76
CA PRO A 113 -21.44 7.98 2.42
C PRO A 113 -21.56 8.01 3.95
N VAL A 114 -22.60 8.65 4.50
CA VAL A 114 -22.78 8.79 5.94
C VAL A 114 -23.15 7.45 6.55
N GLU A 115 -24.09 6.73 5.93
CA GLU A 115 -24.48 5.40 6.39
C GLU A 115 -23.35 4.38 6.21
N LYS A 116 -22.51 4.50 5.18
CA LYS A 116 -21.32 3.65 5.03
C LYS A 116 -20.32 3.84 6.18
N ILE A 117 -20.09 5.07 6.63
CA ILE A 117 -19.18 5.36 7.76
C ILE A 117 -19.78 4.83 9.07
N LYS A 118 -21.06 5.11 9.35
CA LYS A 118 -21.74 4.65 10.58
C LYS A 118 -21.76 3.14 10.68
N SER A 119 -22.27 2.45 9.65
CA SER A 119 -22.34 0.99 9.63
C SER A 119 -20.95 0.35 9.74
N GLY A 120 -19.93 0.94 9.11
CA GLY A 120 -18.55 0.51 9.24
C GLY A 120 -18.01 0.60 10.67
N PHE A 121 -18.26 1.72 11.36
CA PHE A 121 -17.83 1.89 12.75
C PHE A 121 -18.59 0.97 13.70
N ILE A 122 -19.91 0.80 13.52
CA ILE A 122 -20.72 -0.15 14.31
C ILE A 122 -20.15 -1.57 14.16
N HIS A 123 -19.80 -1.97 12.94
CA HIS A 123 -19.17 -3.27 12.70
C HIS A 123 -17.82 -3.38 13.41
N PHE A 124 -16.93 -2.40 13.28
CA PHE A 124 -15.65 -2.36 14.01
C PHE A 124 -15.86 -2.48 15.52
N LYS A 125 -16.79 -1.69 16.08
CA LYS A 125 -17.08 -1.68 17.51
C LYS A 125 -17.50 -3.06 18.00
N LYS A 126 -18.48 -3.67 17.35
CA LYS A 126 -19.02 -4.98 17.74
C LYS A 126 -18.04 -6.13 17.49
N GLU A 127 -17.40 -6.15 16.33
CA GLU A 127 -16.66 -7.32 15.86
C GLU A 127 -15.16 -7.28 16.20
N LYS A 128 -14.63 -6.12 16.59
CA LYS A 128 -13.22 -5.96 16.94
C LYS A 128 -13.04 -5.37 18.33
N TYR A 129 -13.62 -4.20 18.61
CA TYR A 129 -13.40 -3.50 19.88
C TYR A 129 -13.96 -4.28 21.08
N ASP A 130 -15.27 -4.54 21.08
CA ASP A 130 -15.96 -5.16 22.21
C ASP A 130 -15.54 -6.63 22.43
N LYS A 131 -15.00 -7.29 21.39
CA LYS A 131 -14.44 -8.66 21.47
C LYS A 131 -13.02 -8.74 22.01
N ASN A 132 -12.30 -7.62 22.11
CA ASN A 132 -10.91 -7.59 22.58
C ASN A 132 -10.70 -6.52 23.68
N PRO A 133 -11.49 -6.54 24.77
CA PRO A 133 -11.47 -5.46 25.77
C PRO A 133 -10.10 -5.28 26.43
N GLY A 134 -9.36 -6.37 26.67
CA GLY A 134 -8.00 -6.30 27.23
C GLY A 134 -7.03 -5.54 26.31
N LEU A 135 -7.03 -5.85 25.01
CA LEU A 135 -6.19 -5.18 24.02
C LEU A 135 -6.49 -3.67 23.98
N TYR A 136 -7.75 -3.29 23.77
CA TYR A 136 -8.12 -1.88 23.65
C TYR A 136 -8.00 -1.12 24.96
N SER A 137 -8.13 -1.78 26.12
CA SER A 137 -7.84 -1.17 27.42
C SER A 137 -6.36 -0.84 27.60
N GLU A 138 -5.44 -1.65 27.08
CA GLU A 138 -4.01 -1.31 27.12
C GLU A 138 -3.67 -0.23 26.10
N LEU A 139 -4.21 -0.32 24.88
CA LEU A 139 -4.02 0.70 23.84
C LEU A 139 -4.55 2.08 24.25
N ALA A 140 -5.59 2.14 25.08
CA ALA A 140 -6.10 3.40 25.63
C ALA A 140 -5.11 4.12 26.57
N LYS A 141 -4.13 3.40 27.14
CA LYS A 141 -3.11 3.96 28.03
C LYS A 141 -1.91 4.51 27.26
N GLY A 142 -1.65 3.97 26.06
CA GLY A 142 -0.52 4.38 25.23
C GLY A 142 -0.27 3.44 24.06
N GLN A 143 0.77 3.74 23.28
CA GLN A 143 1.20 2.95 22.13
C GLN A 143 2.71 2.70 22.18
N SER A 144 3.15 1.55 21.68
CA SER A 144 4.57 1.19 21.53
C SER A 144 4.82 0.35 20.27
N PRO A 145 4.45 0.88 19.08
CA PRO A 145 4.60 0.14 17.83
C PRO A 145 6.05 -0.20 17.55
N LYS A 146 6.28 -1.38 16.97
CA LYS A 146 7.63 -1.82 16.57
C LYS A 146 8.01 -1.35 15.17
N PHE A 147 7.01 -1.05 14.35
CA PHE A 147 7.19 -0.64 12.95
C PHE A 147 6.73 0.80 12.75
N MET A 148 7.52 1.57 12.01
CA MET A 148 7.03 2.70 11.23
C MET A 148 6.84 2.24 9.78
N VAL A 149 5.69 2.54 9.18
CA VAL A 149 5.38 2.11 7.80
C VAL A 149 5.06 3.31 6.93
N PHE A 150 5.81 3.48 5.84
CA PHE A 150 5.43 4.32 4.72
C PHE A 150 4.70 3.49 3.68
N ALA A 151 3.46 3.85 3.37
CA ALA A 151 2.65 3.20 2.34
C ALA A 151 1.92 4.23 1.48
N CYS A 152 1.50 3.85 0.28
CA CYS A 152 0.84 4.79 -0.62
C CYS A 152 -0.57 5.11 -0.11
N SER A 153 -1.08 6.31 -0.38
CA SER A 153 -2.48 6.69 -0.13
C SER A 153 -3.49 5.93 -1.00
N ASP A 154 -3.02 5.14 -1.97
CA ASP A 154 -3.84 4.30 -2.85
C ASP A 154 -4.80 3.41 -2.04
N SER A 155 -6.08 3.42 -2.41
CA SER A 155 -7.15 2.75 -1.66
C SER A 155 -7.03 1.22 -1.63
N ARG A 156 -6.18 0.64 -2.50
CA ARG A 156 -6.01 -0.82 -2.66
C ARG A 156 -4.94 -1.42 -1.75
N VAL A 157 -4.11 -0.58 -1.11
CA VAL A 157 -2.85 -1.00 -0.45
C VAL A 157 -2.78 -0.61 1.02
N CYS A 158 -3.90 -0.69 1.75
CA CYS A 158 -3.91 -0.42 3.19
C CYS A 158 -2.92 -1.37 3.91
N PRO A 159 -1.85 -0.88 4.54
CA PRO A 159 -0.81 -1.74 5.09
C PRO A 159 -1.32 -2.64 6.22
N SER A 160 -2.30 -2.17 7.01
CA SER A 160 -2.96 -3.01 8.03
C SER A 160 -3.69 -4.21 7.45
N HIS A 161 -4.17 -4.11 6.21
CA HIS A 161 -4.82 -5.24 5.54
C HIS A 161 -3.81 -6.14 4.84
N VAL A 162 -2.85 -5.56 4.12
CA VAL A 162 -1.87 -6.31 3.31
C VAL A 162 -0.92 -7.14 4.19
N LEU A 163 -0.52 -6.61 5.35
CA LEU A 163 0.44 -7.24 6.25
C LEU A 163 -0.19 -7.70 7.58
N ASP A 164 -1.51 -7.67 7.68
CA ASP A 164 -2.28 -8.07 8.87
C ASP A 164 -1.84 -7.38 10.18
N PHE A 165 -1.40 -6.12 10.10
CA PHE A 165 -1.07 -5.38 11.31
C PHE A 165 -2.30 -5.16 12.18
N GLN A 166 -2.17 -5.54 13.45
CA GLN A 166 -3.13 -5.27 14.50
C GLN A 166 -2.99 -3.83 15.04
N PRO A 167 -4.03 -3.28 15.67
CA PRO A 167 -3.95 -1.99 16.33
C PRO A 167 -2.80 -1.93 17.34
N GLY A 168 -1.92 -0.94 17.19
CA GLY A 168 -0.75 -0.73 18.06
C GLY A 168 0.57 -1.30 17.52
N GLU A 169 0.56 -2.10 16.45
CA GLU A 169 1.80 -2.72 15.93
C GLU A 169 2.62 -1.80 15.02
N ALA A 170 1.95 -0.95 14.24
CA ALA A 170 2.59 -0.08 13.25
C ALA A 170 2.13 1.38 13.38
N PHE A 171 3.09 2.30 13.40
CA PHE A 171 2.89 3.73 13.21
C PHE A 171 2.97 4.05 11.71
N VAL A 172 1.84 4.42 11.10
CA VAL A 172 1.72 4.47 9.64
C VAL A 172 1.67 5.90 9.12
N LEU A 173 2.51 6.21 8.13
CA LEU A 173 2.38 7.40 7.29
C LEU A 173 1.95 7.00 5.88
N ARG A 174 0.89 7.62 5.38
CA ARG A 174 0.41 7.42 4.01
C ARG A 174 0.47 8.70 3.19
N ASN A 175 1.13 8.64 2.04
CA ASN A 175 1.22 9.76 1.10
C ASN A 175 1.22 9.25 -0.36
N VAL A 176 1.17 10.16 -1.34
CA VAL A 176 1.20 9.79 -2.75
C VAL A 176 2.53 9.11 -3.07
N ALA A 177 2.46 7.88 -3.59
CA ALA A 177 3.61 7.06 -3.96
C ALA A 177 4.60 6.76 -2.82
N ASN A 178 4.13 6.70 -1.55
CA ASN A 178 4.90 6.20 -0.40
C ASN A 178 6.32 6.80 -0.27
N MET A 179 6.49 8.05 -0.68
CA MET A 179 7.80 8.67 -0.80
C MET A 179 8.26 9.22 0.54
N VAL A 180 9.56 9.04 0.82
CA VAL A 180 10.24 9.75 1.90
C VAL A 180 11.11 10.83 1.26
N PRO A 181 10.84 12.13 1.50
CA PRO A 181 11.73 13.20 1.07
C PRO A 181 12.99 13.27 1.94
N PRO A 182 14.07 13.92 1.46
CA PRO A 182 15.22 14.19 2.30
C PRO A 182 14.87 15.15 3.46
N TYR A 183 15.74 15.19 4.47
CA TYR A 183 15.61 16.07 5.62
C TYR A 183 15.55 17.55 5.19
N ASP A 184 14.38 18.17 5.39
CA ASP A 184 14.16 19.61 5.22
C ASP A 184 13.08 20.07 6.21
N LYS A 185 13.46 20.97 7.11
CA LYS A 185 12.56 21.49 8.17
C LYS A 185 11.45 22.39 7.64
N THR A 186 11.62 22.96 6.45
CA THR A 186 10.70 23.95 5.87
C THR A 186 9.75 23.28 4.89
N LYS A 187 10.28 22.47 3.96
CA LYS A 187 9.48 21.87 2.89
C LYS A 187 8.74 20.62 3.30
N TYR A 188 9.34 19.80 4.17
CA TYR A 188 8.89 18.43 4.43
C TYR A 188 8.63 18.15 5.92
N ALA A 189 8.25 19.19 6.66
CA ALA A 189 7.99 19.11 8.10
C ALA A 189 7.01 17.99 8.47
N GLY A 190 5.98 17.74 7.65
CA GLY A 190 5.01 16.65 7.89
C GLY A 190 5.65 15.27 7.94
N VAL A 191 6.51 14.94 6.96
CA VAL A 191 7.23 13.65 6.97
C VAL A 191 8.30 13.66 8.05
N GLY A 192 9.05 14.75 8.17
CA GLY A 192 10.13 14.84 9.17
C GLY A 192 9.62 14.66 10.61
N ALA A 193 8.51 15.31 10.96
CA ALA A 193 7.89 15.16 12.28
C ALA A 193 7.42 13.72 12.54
N ALA A 194 6.88 13.03 11.53
CA ALA A 194 6.45 11.65 11.70
C ALA A 194 7.62 10.68 11.92
N VAL A 195 8.72 10.84 11.17
CA VAL A 195 9.93 10.02 11.37
C VAL A 195 10.56 10.33 12.72
N GLU A 196 10.69 11.61 13.08
CA GLU A 196 11.22 12.06 14.38
C GLU A 196 10.41 11.47 15.54
N TYR A 197 9.07 11.56 15.47
CA TYR A 197 8.20 11.03 16.50
C TYR A 197 8.31 9.50 16.62
N ALA A 198 8.29 8.78 15.50
CA ALA A 198 8.40 7.32 15.50
C ALA A 198 9.75 6.86 16.10
N VAL A 199 10.86 7.48 15.69
CA VAL A 199 12.21 7.05 16.10
C VAL A 199 12.55 7.54 17.49
N LEU A 200 12.37 8.82 17.78
CA LEU A 200 12.83 9.42 19.04
C LEU A 200 11.84 9.28 20.19
N HIS A 201 10.54 9.21 19.92
CA HIS A 201 9.52 9.15 20.97
C HIS A 201 8.91 7.76 21.12
N LEU A 202 8.44 7.14 20.02
CA LEU A 202 7.84 5.81 20.07
C LEU A 202 8.86 4.67 20.11
N LYS A 203 10.12 4.95 19.76
CA LYS A 203 11.23 3.99 19.73
C LYS A 203 10.92 2.78 18.84
N VAL A 204 10.40 3.03 17.65
CA VAL A 204 10.21 1.97 16.63
C VAL A 204 11.55 1.30 16.33
N GLU A 205 11.51 0.00 16.05
CA GLU A 205 12.69 -0.81 15.76
C GLU A 205 12.93 -0.94 14.25
N TYR A 206 11.89 -0.73 13.43
CA TYR A 206 11.99 -0.82 11.98
C TYR A 206 11.25 0.33 11.30
N ILE A 207 11.85 0.88 10.25
CA ILE A 207 11.13 1.69 9.25
C ILE A 207 11.02 0.87 7.97
N VAL A 208 9.79 0.69 7.49
CA VAL A 208 9.49 -0.05 6.27
C VAL A 208 8.87 0.90 5.24
N VAL A 209 9.48 1.01 4.06
CA VAL A 209 8.93 1.76 2.93
C VAL A 209 8.37 0.79 1.90
N ILE A 210 7.05 0.83 1.68
CA ILE A 210 6.33 -0.15 0.85
C ILE A 210 5.84 0.51 -0.43
N GLY A 211 6.52 0.22 -1.54
CA GLY A 211 6.04 0.48 -2.90
C GLY A 211 4.98 -0.53 -3.32
N HIS A 212 4.30 -0.27 -4.44
CA HIS A 212 3.28 -1.18 -4.94
C HIS A 212 3.10 -1.13 -6.45
N SER A 213 2.55 -2.19 -7.01
CA SER A 213 2.22 -2.29 -8.44
C SER A 213 1.20 -1.24 -8.87
N ALA A 214 1.33 -0.76 -10.12
CA ALA A 214 0.39 0.17 -10.76
C ALA A 214 0.11 1.42 -9.91
N CYS A 215 1.19 2.02 -9.39
CA CYS A 215 1.16 3.23 -8.59
C CYS A 215 0.93 4.47 -9.46
N GLY A 216 -0.17 5.19 -9.22
CA GLY A 216 -0.51 6.40 -9.96
C GLY A 216 0.54 7.51 -9.83
N GLY A 217 1.15 7.68 -8.66
CA GLY A 217 2.19 8.69 -8.44
C GLY A 217 3.49 8.37 -9.17
N ILE A 218 3.91 7.10 -9.22
CA ILE A 218 5.09 6.68 -10.00
C ILE A 218 4.82 6.77 -11.50
N LYS A 219 3.63 6.40 -11.95
CA LYS A 219 3.21 6.62 -13.34
C LYS A 219 3.30 8.11 -13.71
N GLY A 220 2.80 8.99 -12.85
CA GLY A 220 2.95 10.44 -12.99
C GLY A 220 4.42 10.87 -13.11
N LEU A 221 5.26 10.48 -12.15
CA LEU A 221 6.71 10.71 -12.18
C LEU A 221 7.33 10.31 -13.52
N MET A 222 7.02 9.12 -14.02
CA MET A 222 7.56 8.62 -15.29
C MET A 222 7.05 9.39 -16.51
N SER A 223 5.80 9.89 -16.48
CA SER A 223 5.18 10.62 -17.59
C SER A 223 5.51 12.12 -17.64
N PHE A 224 5.72 12.80 -16.51
CA PHE A 224 5.93 14.25 -16.52
C PHE A 224 7.27 14.66 -17.20
N PRO A 225 7.28 15.74 -18.00
CA PRO A 225 8.45 16.12 -18.80
C PRO A 225 9.57 16.77 -17.98
N TYR A 226 9.24 17.49 -16.91
CA TYR A 226 10.20 18.23 -16.07
C TYR A 226 11.11 19.20 -16.83
N ASP A 227 10.55 19.87 -17.84
CA ASP A 227 11.20 20.88 -18.70
C ASP A 227 11.03 22.33 -18.21
N GLY A 228 10.53 22.50 -16.97
CA GLY A 228 10.21 23.80 -16.38
C GLY A 228 8.73 24.17 -16.48
N THR A 229 7.95 23.47 -17.30
CA THR A 229 6.49 23.58 -17.29
C THR A 229 5.86 22.67 -16.23
N THR A 230 4.71 23.09 -15.68
CA THR A 230 3.94 22.30 -14.71
C THR A 230 2.47 22.28 -15.12
N SER A 231 1.86 21.11 -15.05
CA SER A 231 0.44 20.88 -15.33
C SER A 231 -0.38 20.66 -14.06
N THR A 232 0.27 20.59 -12.90
CA THR A 232 -0.34 20.32 -11.61
C THR A 232 0.17 21.28 -10.54
N ASP A 233 -0.68 21.63 -9.57
CA ASP A 233 -0.31 22.57 -8.50
C ASP A 233 0.72 21.96 -7.53
N PHE A 234 0.59 20.67 -7.21
CA PHE A 234 1.39 20.01 -6.17
C PHE A 234 2.01 18.67 -6.60
N ILE A 235 1.37 17.96 -7.54
CA ILE A 235 1.68 16.55 -7.81
C ILE A 235 3.09 16.43 -8.38
N GLU A 236 3.42 17.21 -9.41
CA GLU A 236 4.74 17.20 -10.04
C GLU A 236 5.83 17.57 -9.04
N ASP A 237 5.61 18.57 -8.18
CA ASP A 237 6.59 18.97 -7.17
C ASP A 237 6.80 17.89 -6.10
N TRP A 238 5.72 17.24 -5.67
CA TRP A 238 5.81 16.14 -4.72
C TRP A 238 6.54 14.92 -5.30
N VAL A 239 6.13 14.43 -6.47
CA VAL A 239 6.71 13.20 -7.02
C VAL A 239 8.15 13.36 -7.49
N LYS A 240 8.61 14.61 -7.71
CA LYS A 240 10.04 14.94 -7.96
C LYS A 240 10.96 14.49 -6.83
N VAL A 241 10.46 14.24 -5.63
CA VAL A 241 11.24 13.64 -4.55
C VAL A 241 11.96 12.38 -5.04
N CYS A 242 11.30 11.52 -5.82
CA CYS A 242 11.93 10.31 -6.36
C CYS A 242 12.44 10.48 -7.80
N TYR A 243 12.71 11.71 -8.27
CA TYR A 243 13.31 11.94 -9.59
C TYR A 243 14.61 11.15 -9.84
N PRO A 244 15.51 10.95 -8.85
CA PRO A 244 16.68 10.09 -9.04
C PRO A 244 16.33 8.65 -9.48
N ALA A 245 15.19 8.10 -9.03
CA ALA A 245 14.73 6.77 -9.44
C ALA A 245 14.36 6.75 -10.93
N LYS A 246 13.62 7.78 -11.40
CA LYS A 246 13.30 7.94 -12.82
C LYS A 246 14.56 8.00 -13.68
N THR A 247 15.53 8.84 -13.28
CA THR A 247 16.79 9.00 -14.03
C THR A 247 17.54 7.68 -14.13
N LYS A 248 17.68 6.94 -13.01
CA LYS A 248 18.37 5.66 -13.00
C LYS A 248 17.67 4.62 -13.87
N VAL A 249 16.36 4.47 -13.72
CA VAL A 249 15.58 3.47 -14.48
C VAL A 249 15.62 3.76 -15.98
N LEU A 250 15.50 5.02 -16.40
CA LEU A 250 15.62 5.38 -17.82
C LEU A 250 17.03 5.12 -18.37
N ALA A 251 18.08 5.28 -17.56
CA ALA A 251 19.44 4.99 -17.97
C ALA A 251 19.72 3.47 -18.09
N GLU A 252 19.20 2.67 -17.16
CA GLU A 252 19.44 1.22 -17.09
C GLU A 252 18.50 0.40 -17.98
N HIS A 253 17.31 0.93 -18.30
CA HIS A 253 16.25 0.21 -19.00
C HIS A 253 15.68 0.99 -20.20
N ALA A 254 16.49 1.83 -20.86
CA ALA A 254 16.04 2.77 -21.91
C ALA A 254 15.09 2.21 -22.98
N ASN A 255 15.22 0.92 -23.33
CA ASN A 255 14.42 0.26 -24.37
C ASN A 255 13.21 -0.53 -23.83
N ALA A 256 12.97 -0.54 -22.52
CA ALA A 256 11.87 -1.28 -21.93
C ALA A 256 10.53 -0.59 -22.22
N PRO A 257 9.43 -1.36 -22.38
CA PRO A 257 8.08 -0.81 -22.46
C PRO A 257 7.75 0.06 -21.25
N PHE A 258 6.92 1.10 -21.45
CA PHE A 258 6.55 2.04 -20.38
C PHE A 258 5.96 1.38 -19.11
N PRO A 259 5.13 0.32 -19.18
CA PRO A 259 4.68 -0.40 -17.98
C PRO A 259 5.83 -1.02 -17.19
N ASP A 260 6.82 -1.61 -17.87
CA ASP A 260 7.98 -2.23 -17.23
C ASP A 260 8.87 -1.16 -16.58
N LEU A 261 9.05 -0.02 -17.25
CA LEU A 261 9.72 1.15 -16.68
C LEU A 261 9.02 1.63 -15.40
N CYS A 262 7.68 1.64 -15.36
CA CYS A 262 6.94 1.98 -14.14
C CYS A 262 7.22 0.97 -13.02
N THR A 263 7.18 -0.34 -13.31
CA THR A 263 7.48 -1.38 -12.30
C THR A 263 8.89 -1.28 -11.74
N GLN A 264 9.89 -1.02 -12.60
CA GLN A 264 11.26 -0.79 -12.10
C GLN A 264 11.35 0.48 -11.25
N CYS A 265 10.68 1.56 -11.68
CA CYS A 265 10.66 2.83 -10.94
C CYS A 265 9.90 2.72 -9.60
N GLU A 266 8.86 1.90 -9.50
CA GLU A 266 8.14 1.65 -8.25
C GLU A 266 9.07 1.07 -7.18
N LYS A 267 9.95 0.13 -7.56
CA LYS A 267 10.95 -0.45 -6.66
C LYS A 267 12.11 0.50 -6.39
N GLU A 268 12.61 1.18 -7.42
CA GLU A 268 13.74 2.11 -7.24
C GLU A 268 13.36 3.36 -6.43
N ALA A 269 12.11 3.83 -6.51
CA ALA A 269 11.62 4.92 -5.66
C ALA A 269 11.60 4.55 -4.17
N VAL A 270 11.37 3.27 -3.84
CA VAL A 270 11.56 2.75 -2.48
C VAL A 270 13.03 2.88 -2.09
N ASN A 271 13.98 2.47 -2.94
CA ASN A 271 15.41 2.60 -2.66
C ASN A 271 15.85 4.06 -2.46
N VAL A 272 15.36 4.99 -3.29
CA VAL A 272 15.62 6.43 -3.13
C VAL A 272 15.07 6.93 -1.79
N SER A 273 13.86 6.51 -1.41
CA SER A 273 13.26 6.87 -0.12
C SER A 273 14.04 6.30 1.07
N LEU A 274 14.57 5.07 0.97
CA LEU A 274 15.50 4.52 1.97
C LEU A 274 16.79 5.34 2.05
N GLY A 275 17.34 5.78 0.92
CA GLY A 275 18.47 6.70 0.88
C GLY A 275 18.17 8.05 1.53
N HIS A 276 16.98 8.59 1.33
CA HIS A 276 16.54 9.82 1.98
C HIS A 276 16.38 9.69 3.49
N LEU A 277 15.92 8.53 3.99
CA LEU A 277 15.90 8.26 5.44
C LEU A 277 17.29 8.40 6.07
N LEU A 278 18.36 8.10 5.34
CA LEU A 278 19.74 8.31 5.82
C LEU A 278 20.13 9.78 5.94
N THR A 279 19.36 10.73 5.40
CA THR A 279 19.61 12.16 5.60
C THR A 279 19.17 12.65 6.98
N TYR A 280 18.27 11.92 7.65
CA TYR A 280 17.79 12.22 9.00
C TYR A 280 18.84 11.79 10.05
N PRO A 281 19.38 12.70 10.87
CA PRO A 281 20.44 12.37 11.83
C PRO A 281 20.06 11.23 12.78
N PHE A 282 18.89 11.31 13.41
CA PHE A 282 18.41 10.32 14.37
C PHE A 282 18.11 8.93 13.76
N VAL A 283 17.88 8.85 12.44
CA VAL A 283 17.76 7.56 11.74
C VAL A 283 19.14 6.92 11.61
N ARG A 284 20.15 7.70 11.19
CA ARG A 284 21.53 7.21 11.13
C ARG A 284 22.04 6.77 12.50
N ASP A 285 21.78 7.57 13.53
CA ASP A 285 22.19 7.24 14.90
C ASP A 285 21.53 5.94 15.36
N GLY A 286 20.23 5.73 15.05
CA GLY A 286 19.54 4.48 15.34
C GLY A 286 20.12 3.26 14.62
N LEU A 287 20.54 3.41 13.35
CA LEU A 287 21.20 2.35 12.58
C LEU A 287 22.57 2.00 13.16
N VAL A 288 23.41 3.01 13.44
CA VAL A 288 24.74 2.82 14.04
C VAL A 288 24.65 2.12 15.40
N ASN A 289 23.65 2.51 16.21
CA ASN A 289 23.40 1.92 17.53
C ASN A 289 22.65 0.58 17.47
N LYS A 290 22.30 0.09 16.27
CA LYS A 290 21.52 -1.15 16.06
C LYS A 290 20.18 -1.17 16.80
N THR A 291 19.58 0.00 17.02
CA THR A 291 18.23 0.14 17.59
C THR A 291 17.18 0.33 16.51
N LEU A 292 17.58 0.52 15.25
CA LEU A 292 16.70 0.77 14.12
C LEU A 292 17.18 -0.03 12.90
N GLY A 293 16.26 -0.64 12.16
CA GLY A 293 16.50 -1.25 10.85
C GLY A 293 15.68 -0.59 9.74
N LEU A 294 16.24 -0.48 8.54
CA LEU A 294 15.53 0.02 7.36
C LEU A 294 15.20 -1.11 6.39
N LYS A 295 13.93 -1.19 5.97
CA LYS A 295 13.44 -2.20 5.02
C LYS A 295 12.68 -1.56 3.85
N GLY A 296 12.91 -2.08 2.66
CA GLY A 296 12.11 -1.79 1.48
C GLY A 296 11.16 -2.95 1.20
N GLY A 297 9.94 -2.64 0.78
CA GLY A 297 8.95 -3.62 0.37
C GLY A 297 8.30 -3.25 -0.95
N TYR A 298 7.81 -4.25 -1.67
CA TYR A 298 7.03 -4.06 -2.89
C TYR A 298 5.84 -5.02 -2.91
N TYR A 299 4.63 -4.46 -2.85
CA TYR A 299 3.38 -5.20 -2.94
C TYR A 299 2.83 -5.19 -4.36
N ASP A 300 2.84 -6.34 -5.03
CA ASP A 300 2.20 -6.53 -6.31
C ASP A 300 0.79 -7.10 -6.12
N PHE A 301 -0.22 -6.24 -6.09
CA PHE A 301 -1.62 -6.69 -5.97
C PHE A 301 -2.17 -7.27 -7.27
N VAL A 302 -1.48 -7.12 -8.40
CA VAL A 302 -1.89 -7.74 -9.67
C VAL A 302 -1.56 -9.24 -9.61
N LYS A 303 -0.41 -9.59 -9.04
CA LYS A 303 0.06 -10.97 -8.89
C LYS A 303 -0.19 -11.58 -7.51
N GLY A 304 -0.59 -10.77 -6.52
CA GLY A 304 -0.76 -11.20 -5.14
C GLY A 304 0.55 -11.59 -4.46
N SER A 305 1.65 -10.88 -4.76
CA SER A 305 2.99 -11.18 -4.21
C SER A 305 3.56 -10.00 -3.43
N PHE A 306 4.42 -10.31 -2.45
CA PHE A 306 5.13 -9.30 -1.67
C PHE A 306 6.64 -9.60 -1.65
N GLU A 307 7.44 -8.60 -1.99
CA GLU A 307 8.90 -8.64 -1.90
C GLU A 307 9.38 -7.80 -0.71
N LEU A 308 10.40 -8.27 0.00
CA LEU A 308 11.01 -7.56 1.13
C LEU A 308 12.55 -7.61 1.03
N TRP A 309 13.18 -6.46 1.22
CA TRP A 309 14.64 -6.31 1.29
C TRP A 309 15.04 -5.34 2.41
N GLY A 310 16.31 -5.34 2.78
CA GLY A 310 16.84 -4.48 3.84
C GLY A 310 18.11 -3.77 3.42
N LEU A 311 18.31 -2.58 4.00
CA LEU A 311 19.62 -1.93 4.03
C LEU A 311 20.37 -2.52 5.22
N GLU A 312 21.43 -3.28 4.96
CA GLU A 312 22.34 -3.82 5.99
C GLU A 312 23.27 -2.74 6.55
#